data_AF-B7KKI2-F1
#
_entry.id   AF-B7KKI2-F1
#
_cell.length_a   1.000
_cell.length_b   1.000
_cell.length_c   1.000
_cell.angle_alpha   90.00
_cell.angle_beta   90.00
_cell.angle_gamma   90.00
#
_symmetry.space_group_name_H-M   'P 1'
#
loop_
_entity.id
_entity.type
_entity.pdbx_description
1 polymer ?
#
loop_
_entity_poly.entity_id
_entity_poly.type
_entity_poly.pdbx_seq_one_letter_code
_entity_poly.pdbx_strand_id
1 'polypeptide(L)'
;MTVKKSENACWSKCNFGDKRLTQRALYIGDCLRLKYGQALSTVFKNAGDLKRTYEFLANPKTSFEKVVEPSHYQTAKETKNLPLILSIGDTTFLDYKNIKLKREDYGPIGNGGNGLILHTSLAVAPDSGQPLGLLWEKVWKRTQKIKSGKKVNRAKVFEKKESYKWVEAIQKVSSIFQEVSEVEQPKVIHIFDREGDIAEVFAEVQRAEKCGFLVRAAHNRSLNEEENYLWKYVQNQPVSFEREISLTNNHKRKKRIAHLEVRFCQVKLRSPQRLKETNGFKIYAVYAKEINPLDGEEPINWMLLTTEVIESPESANTLLRWYTYRWLIEEYHKILKSGCQVESYRLGGNSLDLLQKYFVL
;
A
#
# COMPACT_ATOMS: atom_id res chain seq x y z
N MET A 1 32.33 -17.22 -6.06
CA MET A 1 31.83 -16.08 -5.25
C MET A 1 31.37 -16.59 -3.90
N THR A 2 32.21 -16.40 -2.90
CA THR A 2 31.89 -16.59 -1.48
C THR A 2 30.93 -15.47 -1.10
N VAL A 3 29.75 -15.82 -0.58
CA VAL A 3 28.79 -14.84 -0.07
C VAL A 3 29.44 -14.19 1.17
N LYS A 4 30.00 -12.97 1.02
CA LYS A 4 30.39 -12.18 2.18
C LYS A 4 29.12 -11.81 2.93
N LYS A 5 29.01 -12.22 4.20
CA LYS A 5 27.89 -11.85 5.07
C LYS A 5 27.81 -10.34 5.15
N SER A 6 26.68 -9.77 4.79
CA SER A 6 26.39 -8.36 4.99
C SER A 6 26.07 -8.14 6.47
N GLU A 7 27.00 -7.56 7.23
CA GLU A 7 26.81 -7.28 8.66
C GLU A 7 25.64 -6.31 8.94
N ASN A 8 25.11 -5.63 7.92
CA ASN A 8 23.98 -4.70 8.01
C ASN A 8 22.68 -5.19 7.35
N ALA A 9 22.52 -6.49 7.06
CA ALA A 9 21.28 -6.97 6.44
C ALA A 9 20.12 -7.02 7.44
N CYS A 10 18.95 -6.51 7.07
CA CYS A 10 17.76 -6.46 7.94
C CYS A 10 17.37 -7.83 8.53
N TRP A 11 17.62 -8.93 7.82
CA TRP A 11 17.32 -10.31 8.26
C TRP A 11 18.10 -10.76 9.49
N SER A 12 19.25 -10.14 9.78
CA SER A 12 20.02 -10.39 11.01
C SER A 12 19.24 -9.99 12.28
N LYS A 13 18.25 -9.11 12.15
CA LYS A 13 17.41 -8.60 13.24
C LYS A 13 16.07 -9.34 13.36
N CYS A 14 15.80 -10.34 12.51
CA CYS A 14 14.57 -11.15 12.61
C CYS A 14 14.53 -11.92 13.93
N ASN A 15 13.43 -11.79 14.68
CA ASN A 15 13.22 -12.49 15.93
C ASN A 15 12.32 -13.73 15.76
N PHE A 16 12.94 -14.90 15.63
CA PHE A 16 12.23 -16.18 15.57
C PHE A 16 12.22 -16.95 16.91
N GLY A 17 12.82 -16.39 17.97
CA GLY A 17 13.08 -17.11 19.22
C GLY A 17 14.11 -18.24 19.10
N ASP A 18 14.85 -18.33 17.99
CA ASP A 18 15.93 -19.28 17.75
C ASP A 18 17.02 -18.64 16.88
N LYS A 19 18.23 -18.47 17.43
CA LYS A 19 19.38 -17.84 16.73
C LYS A 19 19.75 -18.58 15.44
N ARG A 20 19.50 -19.89 15.35
CA ARG A 20 19.79 -20.69 14.14
C ARG A 20 18.85 -20.32 13.01
N LEU A 21 17.58 -20.02 13.32
CA LEU A 21 16.61 -19.54 12.33
C LEU A 21 16.98 -18.13 11.85
N THR A 22 17.42 -17.25 12.73
CA THR A 22 17.89 -15.90 12.33
C THR A 22 19.12 -15.98 11.41
N GLN A 23 20.11 -16.81 11.75
CA GLN A 23 21.26 -17.04 10.88
C GLN A 23 20.86 -17.68 9.53
N ARG A 24 19.87 -18.56 9.53
CA ARG A 24 19.32 -19.16 8.30
C ARG A 24 18.62 -18.11 7.44
N ALA A 25 17.83 -17.22 8.04
CA ALA A 25 17.16 -16.14 7.34
C ALA A 25 18.16 -15.19 6.68
N LEU A 26 19.20 -14.78 7.42
CA LEU A 26 20.29 -13.97 6.89
C LEU A 26 20.94 -14.64 5.67
N TYR A 27 21.30 -15.92 5.78
CA TYR A 27 21.89 -16.67 4.67
C TYR A 27 20.97 -16.77 3.44
N ILE A 28 19.69 -17.07 3.65
CA ILE A 28 18.70 -17.16 2.57
C ILE A 28 18.56 -15.80 1.87
N GLY A 29 18.49 -14.70 2.63
CA GLY A 29 18.39 -13.35 2.08
C GLY A 29 19.62 -12.93 1.29
N ASP A 30 20.81 -13.19 1.80
CA ASP A 30 22.06 -12.92 1.06
C ASP A 30 22.11 -13.70 -0.27
N CYS A 31 21.62 -14.94 -0.30
CA CYS A 31 21.57 -15.73 -1.53
C CYS A 31 20.53 -15.20 -2.53
N LEU A 32 19.33 -14.86 -2.05
CA LEU A 32 18.22 -14.43 -2.91
C LEU A 32 18.42 -13.01 -3.45
N ARG A 33 19.07 -12.10 -2.70
CA ARG A 33 19.41 -10.77 -3.19
C ARG A 33 20.31 -10.78 -4.42
N LEU A 34 21.19 -11.78 -4.55
CA LEU A 34 22.12 -11.90 -5.68
C LEU A 34 21.52 -12.61 -6.90
N LYS A 35 20.42 -13.36 -6.72
CA LYS A 35 19.84 -14.25 -7.73
C LYS A 35 18.31 -14.22 -7.73
N TYR A 36 17.73 -13.05 -7.48
CA TYR A 36 16.28 -12.89 -7.46
C TYR A 36 15.67 -13.32 -8.79
N GLY A 37 14.43 -13.83 -8.75
CA GLY A 37 13.74 -14.32 -9.95
C GLY A 37 14.25 -15.66 -10.50
N GLN A 38 15.26 -16.30 -9.89
CA GLN A 38 15.71 -17.64 -10.28
C GLN A 38 15.08 -18.72 -9.41
N ALA A 39 15.02 -19.95 -9.94
CA ALA A 39 14.58 -21.12 -9.18
C ALA A 39 15.48 -21.34 -7.94
N LEU A 40 14.90 -21.78 -6.82
CA LEU A 40 15.67 -22.00 -5.58
C LEU A 40 16.83 -22.99 -5.77
N SER A 41 16.65 -23.99 -6.64
CA SER A 41 17.72 -24.93 -7.02
C SER A 41 18.89 -24.27 -7.75
N THR A 42 18.67 -23.15 -8.43
CA THR A 42 19.72 -22.33 -9.06
C THR A 42 20.33 -21.34 -8.06
N VAL A 43 19.52 -20.85 -7.12
CA VAL A 43 19.97 -19.97 -6.04
C VAL A 43 20.97 -20.70 -5.13
N PHE A 44 20.55 -21.83 -4.55
CA PHE A 44 21.31 -22.62 -3.60
C PHE A 44 22.12 -23.71 -4.30
N LYS A 45 23.45 -23.63 -4.20
CA LYS A 45 24.39 -24.47 -4.98
C LYS A 45 24.45 -25.94 -4.53
N ASN A 46 24.10 -26.25 -3.29
CA ASN A 46 24.18 -27.61 -2.76
C ASN A 46 22.82 -28.05 -2.19
N ALA A 47 22.59 -29.37 -2.22
CA ALA A 47 21.33 -29.98 -1.79
C ALA A 47 21.01 -29.72 -0.30
N GLY A 48 22.04 -29.59 0.54
CA GLY A 48 21.88 -29.32 1.97
C GLY A 48 21.28 -27.94 2.24
N ASP A 49 21.78 -26.90 1.59
CA ASP A 49 21.29 -25.53 1.72
C ASP A 49 19.91 -25.36 1.08
N LEU A 50 19.66 -26.04 -0.04
CA LEU A 50 18.34 -26.08 -0.64
C LEU A 50 17.32 -26.74 0.31
N LYS A 51 17.63 -27.92 0.85
CA LYS A 51 16.77 -28.63 1.82
C LYS A 51 16.48 -27.75 3.04
N ARG A 52 17.51 -27.15 3.63
CA ARG A 52 17.37 -26.27 4.81
C ARG A 52 16.55 -25.01 4.51
N THR A 53 16.56 -24.53 3.27
CA THR A 53 15.69 -23.43 2.84
C THR A 53 14.23 -23.87 2.84
N TYR A 54 13.90 -25.03 2.27
CA TYR A 54 12.55 -25.58 2.35
C TYR A 54 12.09 -25.82 3.79
N GLU A 55 12.96 -26.36 4.64
CA GLU A 55 12.69 -26.55 6.08
C GLU A 55 12.44 -25.23 6.80
N PHE A 56 13.21 -24.18 6.48
CA PHE A 56 12.98 -22.83 7.00
C PHE A 56 11.62 -22.30 6.57
N LEU A 57 11.29 -22.39 5.28
CA LEU A 57 10.02 -21.89 4.72
C LEU A 57 8.79 -22.65 5.24
N ALA A 58 8.95 -23.88 5.74
CA ALA A 58 7.88 -24.67 6.34
C ALA A 58 7.85 -24.58 7.87
N ASN A 59 8.77 -23.85 8.49
CA ASN A 59 8.93 -23.85 9.94
C ASN A 59 7.84 -23.01 10.63
N PRO A 60 7.07 -23.55 11.59
CA PRO A 60 5.99 -22.82 12.24
C PRO A 60 6.47 -21.65 13.12
N LYS A 61 7.76 -21.60 13.50
CA LYS A 61 8.32 -20.45 14.23
C LYS A 61 8.60 -19.26 13.32
N THR A 62 8.77 -19.52 12.03
CA THR A 62 8.92 -18.48 11.01
C THR A 62 7.54 -18.01 10.57
N SER A 63 7.40 -16.71 10.35
CA SER A 63 6.18 -16.14 9.79
C SER A 63 6.55 -14.97 8.89
N PHE A 64 5.62 -14.62 8.01
CA PHE A 64 5.73 -13.49 7.11
C PHE A 64 6.15 -12.22 7.86
N GLU A 65 5.41 -11.91 8.94
CA GLU A 65 5.57 -10.71 9.74
C GLU A 65 6.98 -10.63 10.34
N LYS A 66 7.47 -11.73 10.91
CA LYS A 66 8.80 -11.80 11.53
C LYS A 66 9.96 -11.60 10.54
N VAL A 67 9.74 -11.90 9.25
CA VAL A 67 10.75 -11.71 8.20
C VAL A 67 10.81 -10.26 7.74
N VAL A 68 9.65 -9.59 7.60
CA VAL A 68 9.56 -8.23 7.04
C VAL A 68 9.70 -7.13 8.08
N GLU A 69 9.28 -7.39 9.31
CA GLU A 69 9.26 -6.39 10.37
C GLU A 69 10.60 -5.65 10.54
N PRO A 70 11.77 -6.32 10.51
CA PRO A 70 13.04 -5.60 10.59
C PRO A 70 13.30 -4.56 9.48
N SER A 71 12.87 -4.80 8.24
CA SER A 71 13.05 -3.82 7.15
C SER A 71 12.08 -2.65 7.29
N HIS A 72 10.88 -2.90 7.82
CA HIS A 72 9.93 -1.84 8.16
C HIS A 72 10.48 -0.91 9.25
N TYR A 73 11.02 -1.48 10.33
CA TYR A 73 11.70 -0.73 11.39
C TYR A 73 12.93 0.01 10.88
N GLN A 74 13.67 -0.59 9.95
CA GLN A 74 14.83 0.08 9.35
C GLN A 74 14.40 1.31 8.56
N THR A 75 13.42 1.17 7.66
CA THR A 75 12.84 2.29 6.91
C THR A 75 12.38 3.40 7.87
N ALA A 76 11.58 3.06 8.88
CA ALA A 76 11.09 4.04 9.85
C ALA A 76 12.22 4.74 10.62
N LYS A 77 13.28 4.01 11.03
CA LYS A 77 14.46 4.60 11.68
C LYS A 77 15.24 5.54 10.79
N GLU A 78 15.36 5.22 9.51
CA GLU A 78 16.05 6.06 8.53
C GLU A 78 15.25 7.32 8.20
N THR A 79 13.92 7.28 8.35
CA THR A 79 13.03 8.39 8.02
C THR A 79 12.47 9.16 9.22
N LYS A 80 12.72 8.73 10.47
CA LYS A 80 12.09 9.30 11.68
C LYS A 80 12.37 10.79 11.91
N ASN A 81 13.49 11.32 11.38
CA ASN A 81 13.87 12.71 11.54
C ASN A 81 13.35 13.62 10.40
N LEU A 82 12.63 13.06 9.42
CA LEU A 82 12.01 13.87 8.37
C LEU A 82 10.78 14.60 8.94
N PRO A 83 10.45 15.80 8.45
CA PRO A 83 9.25 16.51 8.91
C PRO A 83 7.96 15.82 8.41
N LEU A 84 8.01 15.23 7.21
CA LEU A 84 6.86 14.64 6.55
C LEU A 84 7.28 13.48 5.63
N ILE A 85 6.46 12.42 5.60
CA ILE A 85 6.63 11.24 4.74
C ILE A 85 5.29 10.92 4.08
N LEU A 86 5.32 10.47 2.83
CA LEU A 86 4.16 9.91 2.16
C LEU A 86 4.15 8.38 2.34
N SER A 87 3.03 7.83 2.79
CA SER A 87 2.82 6.38 2.89
C SER A 87 1.81 5.94 1.84
N ILE A 88 2.31 5.42 0.71
CA ILE A 88 1.48 5.02 -0.42
C ILE A 88 0.97 3.60 -0.16
N GLY A 89 -0.34 3.43 -0.08
CA GLY A 89 -0.99 2.15 0.17
C GLY A 89 -1.68 1.59 -1.08
N ASP A 90 -1.45 0.31 -1.39
CA ASP A 90 -2.16 -0.37 -2.47
C ASP A 90 -2.15 -1.90 -2.29
N THR A 91 -3.08 -2.58 -2.96
CA THR A 91 -3.24 -4.04 -2.91
C THR A 91 -2.89 -4.67 -4.25
N THR A 92 -2.10 -5.74 -4.23
CA THR A 92 -1.89 -6.59 -5.40
C THR A 92 -2.30 -8.03 -5.14
N PHE A 93 -2.66 -8.73 -6.22
CA PHE A 93 -3.03 -10.14 -6.18
C PHE A 93 -1.92 -10.97 -6.80
N LEU A 94 -1.50 -12.03 -6.12
CA LEU A 94 -0.47 -12.94 -6.59
C LEU A 94 -1.15 -14.21 -7.09
N ASP A 95 -1.19 -14.43 -8.41
CA ASP A 95 -1.97 -15.50 -9.02
C ASP A 95 -1.19 -16.81 -9.11
N TYR A 96 -1.65 -17.81 -8.37
CA TYR A 96 -1.07 -19.16 -8.31
C TYR A 96 -2.02 -20.22 -8.87
N LYS A 97 -2.99 -19.83 -9.73
CA LYS A 97 -4.02 -20.74 -10.27
C LYS A 97 -3.49 -22.03 -10.90
N ASN A 98 -2.27 -21.99 -11.44
CA ASN A 98 -1.63 -23.13 -12.09
C ASN A 98 -1.07 -24.17 -11.09
N ILE A 99 -0.96 -23.83 -9.81
CA ILE A 99 -0.57 -24.75 -8.74
C ILE A 99 -1.81 -25.56 -8.30
N LYS A 100 -2.11 -26.63 -9.06
CA LYS A 100 -3.29 -27.47 -8.82
C LYS A 100 -3.17 -28.33 -7.56
N LEU A 101 -1.99 -28.90 -7.29
CA LEU A 101 -1.76 -29.84 -6.19
C LEU A 101 -1.91 -29.22 -4.79
N LYS A 102 -1.73 -27.90 -4.67
CA LYS A 102 -1.81 -27.15 -3.40
C LYS A 102 -2.85 -26.03 -3.46
N ARG A 103 -3.91 -26.21 -4.25
CA ARG A 103 -4.90 -25.17 -4.51
C ARG A 103 -5.55 -24.62 -3.22
N GLU A 104 -5.74 -25.48 -2.22
CA GLU A 104 -6.34 -25.17 -0.91
C GLU A 104 -5.44 -24.32 -0.02
N ASP A 105 -4.14 -24.30 -0.28
CA ASP A 105 -3.21 -23.42 0.42
C ASP A 105 -3.41 -21.95 0.01
N TYR A 106 -4.16 -21.69 -1.05
CA TYR A 106 -4.46 -20.37 -1.60
C TYR A 106 -5.96 -20.06 -1.56
N GLY A 107 -6.34 -18.83 -1.95
CA GLY A 107 -7.72 -18.37 -1.94
C GLY A 107 -8.17 -17.72 -3.25
N PRO A 108 -9.48 -17.59 -3.50
CA PRO A 108 -9.99 -16.93 -4.70
C PRO A 108 -9.60 -15.44 -4.71
N ILE A 109 -8.97 -14.97 -5.79
CA ILE A 109 -8.57 -13.56 -5.95
C ILE A 109 -9.47 -12.78 -6.91
N GLY A 110 -10.39 -13.46 -7.61
CA GLY A 110 -11.31 -12.87 -8.60
C GLY A 110 -11.03 -13.41 -10.01
N ASN A 111 -11.99 -13.25 -10.93
CA ASN A 111 -11.87 -13.65 -12.34
C ASN A 111 -11.31 -15.07 -12.59
N GLY A 112 -11.66 -16.04 -11.72
CA GLY A 112 -11.19 -17.42 -11.80
C GLY A 112 -9.76 -17.66 -11.27
N GLY A 113 -9.05 -16.62 -10.84
CA GLY A 113 -7.72 -16.71 -10.22
C GLY A 113 -7.75 -17.31 -8.81
N ASN A 114 -6.63 -17.88 -8.39
CA ASN A 114 -6.47 -18.50 -7.07
C ASN A 114 -5.07 -18.26 -6.54
N GLY A 115 -4.94 -17.57 -5.41
CA GLY A 115 -3.65 -17.13 -4.91
C GLY A 115 -3.72 -16.36 -3.61
N LEU A 116 -2.85 -15.36 -3.49
CA LEU A 116 -2.64 -14.57 -2.28
C LEU A 116 -2.95 -13.09 -2.56
N ILE A 117 -3.25 -12.36 -1.50
CA ILE A 117 -3.47 -10.92 -1.52
C ILE A 117 -2.37 -10.28 -0.69
N LEU A 118 -1.67 -9.31 -1.28
CA LEU A 118 -0.63 -8.52 -0.63
C LEU A 118 -1.09 -7.07 -0.56
N HIS A 119 -1.17 -6.51 0.64
CA HIS A 119 -1.31 -5.06 0.85
C HIS A 119 0.02 -4.50 1.34
N THR A 120 0.43 -3.37 0.78
CA THR A 120 1.74 -2.76 0.99
C THR A 120 1.58 -1.29 1.36
N SER A 121 2.44 -0.79 2.24
CA SER A 121 2.64 0.64 2.52
C SER A 121 4.08 1.04 2.19
N LEU A 122 4.26 1.80 1.12
CA LEU A 122 5.55 2.27 0.61
C LEU A 122 5.82 3.71 1.08
N ALA A 123 6.90 3.93 1.80
CA ALA A 123 7.39 5.28 2.15
C ALA A 123 7.99 5.97 0.93
N VAL A 124 7.60 7.22 0.71
CA VAL A 124 8.09 8.07 -0.38
C VAL A 124 8.39 9.46 0.13
N ALA A 125 9.51 10.04 -0.33
CA ALA A 125 9.89 11.41 -0.04
C ALA A 125 8.92 12.40 -0.72
N PRO A 126 8.35 13.37 0.01
CA PRO A 126 7.31 14.27 -0.52
C PRO A 126 7.80 15.21 -1.63
N ASP A 127 9.07 15.59 -1.60
CA ASP A 127 9.63 16.56 -2.56
C ASP A 127 10.03 15.90 -3.88
N SER A 128 10.80 14.81 -3.79
CA SER A 128 11.41 14.15 -4.96
C SER A 128 10.59 12.99 -5.52
N GLY A 129 9.66 12.42 -4.74
CA GLY A 129 9.01 11.16 -5.10
C GLY A 129 9.94 9.94 -5.00
N GLN A 130 11.10 10.08 -4.34
CA GLN A 130 12.03 8.96 -4.14
C GLN A 130 11.43 7.92 -3.18
N PRO A 131 11.39 6.62 -3.56
CA PRO A 131 11.07 5.54 -2.63
C PRO A 131 12.10 5.47 -1.50
N LEU A 132 11.62 5.45 -0.25
CA LEU A 132 12.45 5.40 0.95
C LEU A 132 12.52 4.00 1.57
N GLY A 133 11.53 3.15 1.26
CA GLY A 133 11.44 1.78 1.78
C GLY A 133 10.00 1.40 2.12
N LEU A 134 9.79 0.19 2.61
CA LEU A 134 8.47 -0.26 3.03
C LEU A 134 8.26 0.00 4.51
N LEU A 135 7.07 0.47 4.88
CA LEU A 135 6.70 0.69 6.28
C LEU A 135 5.83 -0.43 6.82
N TRP A 136 5.07 -1.10 5.95
CA TRP A 136 4.21 -2.19 6.37
C TRP A 136 3.75 -3.04 5.19
N GLU A 137 3.51 -4.33 5.44
CA GLU A 137 2.96 -5.27 4.48
C GLU A 137 2.10 -6.30 5.19
N LYS A 138 1.08 -6.80 4.49
CA LYS A 138 0.23 -7.89 4.96
C LYS A 138 -0.12 -8.83 3.81
N VAL A 139 0.03 -10.13 4.06
CA VAL A 139 -0.41 -11.19 3.15
C VAL A 139 -1.54 -11.98 3.78
N TRP A 140 -2.56 -12.28 2.97
CA TRP A 140 -3.62 -13.19 3.36
C TRP A 140 -4.22 -13.90 2.14
N LYS A 141 -5.04 -14.91 2.40
CA LYS A 141 -5.88 -15.56 1.40
C LYS A 141 -7.34 -15.42 1.76
N ARG A 142 -8.21 -15.32 0.75
CA ARG A 142 -9.64 -15.45 0.95
C ARG A 142 -9.99 -16.90 1.26
N THR A 143 -10.86 -17.12 2.24
CA THR A 143 -11.57 -18.41 2.33
C THR A 143 -12.60 -18.49 1.20
N GLN A 144 -12.86 -19.68 0.68
CA GLN A 144 -13.88 -19.85 -0.35
C GLN A 144 -15.20 -19.28 0.18
N LYS A 145 -15.86 -18.42 -0.62
CA LYS A 145 -17.16 -17.87 -0.27
C LYS A 145 -18.16 -19.01 -0.15
N ILE A 146 -18.44 -19.46 1.07
CA ILE A 146 -19.78 -19.95 1.39
C ILE A 146 -20.69 -18.80 0.99
N LYS A 147 -21.64 -19.03 0.06
CA LYS A 147 -22.61 -18.04 -0.44
C LYS A 147 -23.41 -17.48 0.74
N SER A 148 -22.80 -16.56 1.48
CA SER A 148 -23.36 -15.87 2.62
C SER A 148 -23.94 -14.57 2.07
N GLY A 149 -25.25 -14.39 2.25
CA GLY A 149 -25.97 -13.24 1.70
C GLY A 149 -25.39 -11.90 2.19
N LYS A 150 -25.71 -10.81 1.47
CA LYS A 150 -25.27 -9.43 1.81
C LYS A 150 -25.48 -9.08 3.31
N LYS A 151 -26.51 -9.64 3.95
CA LYS A 151 -26.84 -9.46 5.38
C LYS A 151 -25.74 -9.98 6.31
N VAL A 152 -25.17 -11.15 6.04
CA VAL A 152 -24.11 -11.76 6.86
C VAL A 152 -22.81 -10.96 6.77
N ASN A 153 -22.45 -10.47 5.58
CA ASN A 153 -21.26 -9.64 5.41
C ASN A 153 -21.38 -8.26 6.07
N ARG A 154 -22.60 -7.69 6.14
CA ARG A 154 -22.85 -6.43 6.87
C ARG A 154 -22.71 -6.60 8.38
N ALA A 155 -23.11 -7.76 8.92
CA ALA A 155 -23.03 -8.08 10.34
C ALA A 155 -21.62 -8.37 10.86
N LYS A 156 -20.63 -8.56 9.98
CA LYS A 156 -19.22 -8.72 10.41
C LYS A 156 -18.71 -7.44 11.08
N VAL A 157 -18.00 -7.61 12.19
CA VAL A 157 -17.17 -6.55 12.78
C VAL A 157 -16.16 -6.07 11.73
N PHE A 158 -15.84 -4.78 11.76
CA PHE A 158 -15.11 -4.12 10.66
C PHE A 158 -13.71 -4.71 10.45
N GLU A 159 -13.02 -5.06 11.53
CA GLU A 159 -11.67 -5.64 11.57
C GLU A 159 -11.59 -6.99 10.84
N LYS A 160 -12.72 -7.68 10.67
CA LYS A 160 -12.82 -8.95 9.92
C LYS A 160 -13.12 -8.74 8.42
N LYS A 161 -13.29 -7.50 7.96
CA LYS A 161 -13.53 -7.17 6.55
C LYS A 161 -12.22 -6.83 5.86
N GLU A 162 -12.08 -7.18 4.59
CA GLU A 162 -10.85 -6.85 3.83
C GLU A 162 -10.59 -5.34 3.74
N SER A 163 -11.63 -4.51 3.80
CA SER A 163 -11.51 -3.05 3.85
C SER A 163 -10.76 -2.54 5.08
N TYR A 164 -10.63 -3.34 6.14
CA TYR A 164 -9.86 -2.99 7.33
C TYR A 164 -8.37 -2.81 7.02
N LYS A 165 -7.86 -3.42 5.94
CA LYS A 165 -6.45 -3.32 5.51
C LYS A 165 -5.92 -1.88 5.48
N TRP A 166 -6.76 -0.91 5.12
CA TRP A 166 -6.41 0.52 5.06
C TRP A 166 -6.22 1.14 6.45
N VAL A 167 -7.10 0.80 7.39
CA VAL A 167 -7.03 1.26 8.79
C VAL A 167 -5.89 0.56 9.51
N GLU A 168 -5.72 -0.74 9.28
CA GLU A 168 -4.61 -1.52 9.82
C GLU A 168 -3.26 -0.98 9.34
N ALA A 169 -3.14 -0.57 8.07
CA ALA A 169 -1.94 0.08 7.55
C ALA A 169 -1.62 1.38 8.33
N ILE A 170 -2.61 2.25 8.55
CA ILE A 170 -2.44 3.48 9.34
C ILE A 170 -1.98 3.13 10.75
N GLN A 171 -2.66 2.20 11.43
CA GLN A 171 -2.34 1.79 12.79
C GLN A 171 -0.93 1.22 12.91
N LYS A 172 -0.53 0.37 11.97
CA LYS A 172 0.80 -0.27 11.98
C LYS A 172 1.91 0.71 11.68
N VAL A 173 1.72 1.61 10.73
CA VAL A 173 2.70 2.66 10.43
C VAL A 173 2.85 3.62 11.62
N SER A 174 1.75 4.08 12.21
CA SER A 174 1.79 4.92 13.41
C SER A 174 2.48 4.24 14.59
N SER A 175 2.18 2.96 14.86
CA SER A 175 2.85 2.18 15.92
C SER A 175 4.36 2.13 15.72
N ILE A 176 4.81 1.84 14.49
CA ILE A 176 6.25 1.76 14.21
C ILE A 176 6.93 3.12 14.45
N PHE A 177 6.32 4.23 14.05
CA PHE A 177 6.91 5.56 14.30
C PHE A 177 6.90 5.95 15.78
N GLN A 178 5.86 5.59 16.53
CA GLN A 178 5.82 5.77 17.99
C GLN A 178 6.93 4.98 18.69
N GLU A 179 7.26 3.78 18.20
CA GLU A 179 8.29 2.92 18.78
C GLU A 179 9.72 3.38 18.46
N VAL A 180 9.96 4.00 17.28
CA VAL A 180 11.31 4.42 16.87
C VAL A 180 11.65 5.89 17.15
N SER A 181 10.65 6.73 17.38
CA SER A 181 10.81 8.17 17.57
C SER A 181 10.95 8.49 19.05
N GLU A 182 12.07 9.10 19.43
CA GLU A 182 12.38 9.42 20.83
C GLU A 182 11.91 10.81 21.25
N VAL A 183 11.75 11.73 20.28
CA VAL A 183 11.44 13.15 20.52
C VAL A 183 10.25 13.60 19.70
N GLU A 184 10.38 13.61 18.37
CA GLU A 184 9.30 13.98 17.45
C GLU A 184 9.20 12.95 16.33
N GLN A 185 7.96 12.62 15.96
CA GLN A 185 7.65 11.73 14.85
C GLN A 185 7.34 12.53 13.57
N PRO A 186 7.69 12.00 12.38
CA PRO A 186 7.32 12.62 11.11
C PRO A 186 5.80 12.69 10.98
N LYS A 187 5.29 13.71 10.27
CA LYS A 187 3.90 13.65 9.81
C LYS A 187 3.79 12.63 8.68
N VAL A 188 2.92 11.63 8.83
CA VAL A 188 2.70 10.62 7.79
C VAL A 188 1.41 10.94 7.02
N ILE A 189 1.52 11.15 5.71
CA ILE A 189 0.36 11.32 4.82
C ILE A 189 0.11 10.03 4.06
N HIS A 190 -0.99 9.35 4.38
CA HIS A 190 -1.40 8.12 3.70
C HIS A 190 -2.06 8.42 2.36
N ILE A 191 -1.49 7.90 1.26
CA ILE A 191 -2.01 8.11 -0.09
C ILE A 191 -2.70 6.84 -0.58
N PHE A 192 -4.01 6.90 -0.76
CA PHE A 192 -4.82 5.77 -1.20
C PHE A 192 -5.63 6.07 -2.47
N ASP A 193 -5.96 5.02 -3.20
CA ASP A 193 -6.83 5.10 -4.37
C ASP A 193 -8.32 5.17 -3.97
N ARG A 194 -9.21 4.88 -4.92
CA ARG A 194 -10.66 4.85 -4.69
C ARG A 194 -11.11 3.81 -3.67
N GLU A 195 -10.39 2.70 -3.49
CA GLU A 195 -10.74 1.70 -2.49
C GLU A 195 -10.49 2.19 -1.06
N GLY A 196 -9.59 3.17 -0.89
CA GLY A 196 -9.32 3.82 0.39
C GLY A 196 -10.38 4.84 0.82
N ASP A 197 -11.35 5.17 -0.03
CA ASP A 197 -12.46 6.09 0.26
C ASP A 197 -13.51 5.43 1.17
N ILE A 198 -13.13 5.06 2.39
CA ILE A 198 -13.99 4.48 3.43
C ILE A 198 -13.99 5.36 4.67
N ALA A 199 -15.15 5.59 5.30
CA ALA A 199 -15.25 6.55 6.41
C ALA A 199 -14.38 6.17 7.63
N GLU A 200 -14.04 4.90 7.79
CA GLU A 200 -13.13 4.41 8.82
C GLU A 200 -11.72 4.97 8.68
N VAL A 201 -11.21 5.19 7.46
CA VAL A 201 -9.91 5.84 7.24
C VAL A 201 -9.95 7.29 7.78
N PHE A 202 -11.06 7.98 7.57
CA PHE A 202 -11.23 9.38 7.98
C PHE A 202 -11.28 9.47 9.50
N ALA A 203 -12.04 8.57 10.13
CA ALA A 203 -12.12 8.46 11.58
C ALA A 203 -10.78 8.05 12.22
N GLU A 204 -10.05 7.12 11.60
CA GLU A 204 -8.74 6.69 12.10
C GLU A 204 -7.73 7.86 12.07
N VAL A 205 -7.62 8.55 10.94
CA VAL A 205 -6.70 9.69 10.80
C VAL A 205 -7.08 10.84 11.73
N GLN A 206 -8.37 11.11 11.94
CA GLN A 206 -8.82 12.15 12.86
C GLN A 206 -8.41 11.88 14.32
N ARG A 207 -8.22 10.61 14.70
CA ARG A 207 -7.81 10.20 16.06
C ARG A 207 -6.29 10.07 16.21
N ALA A 208 -5.57 9.90 15.10
CA ALA A 208 -4.13 9.69 15.10
C ALA A 208 -3.36 11.01 15.07
N GLU A 209 -2.38 11.16 15.95
CA GLU A 209 -1.46 12.30 15.92
C GLU A 209 -0.50 12.21 14.74
N LYS A 210 -0.07 13.37 14.21
CA LYS A 210 0.91 13.47 13.11
C LYS A 210 0.54 12.57 11.92
N CYS A 211 -0.76 12.35 11.70
CA CYS A 211 -1.29 11.52 10.64
C CYS A 211 -2.19 12.35 9.74
N GLY A 212 -2.12 12.08 8.44
CA GLY A 212 -2.97 12.69 7.42
C GLY A 212 -3.29 11.70 6.31
N PHE A 213 -4.16 12.10 5.39
CA PHE A 213 -4.41 11.31 4.18
C PHE A 213 -4.56 12.16 2.93
N LEU A 214 -4.39 11.51 1.79
CA LEU A 214 -4.76 11.98 0.46
C LEU A 214 -5.41 10.82 -0.30
N VAL A 215 -6.74 10.85 -0.41
CA VAL A 215 -7.55 9.73 -0.92
C VAL A 215 -8.35 10.17 -2.13
N ARG A 216 -8.38 9.38 -3.20
CA ARG A 216 -9.26 9.66 -4.34
C ARG A 216 -10.69 9.24 -4.03
N ALA A 217 -11.63 10.18 -4.12
CA ALA A 217 -13.03 9.91 -3.87
C ALA A 217 -13.60 8.91 -4.87
N ALA A 218 -14.30 7.91 -4.33
CA ALA A 218 -15.13 6.94 -5.04
C ALA A 218 -16.62 7.23 -4.86
N HIS A 219 -16.99 7.89 -3.75
CA HIS A 219 -18.37 8.10 -3.36
C HIS A 219 -18.81 9.56 -3.51
N ASN A 220 -20.08 9.76 -3.86
CA ASN A 220 -20.71 11.06 -3.77
C ASN A 220 -21.22 11.30 -2.34
N ARG A 221 -20.29 11.67 -1.45
CA ARG A 221 -20.54 11.83 -0.02
C ARG A 221 -21.43 13.05 0.26
N SER A 222 -22.31 12.92 1.25
CA SER A 222 -23.15 14.02 1.73
C SER A 222 -22.31 15.01 2.55
N LEU A 223 -22.60 16.30 2.38
CA LEU A 223 -22.02 17.40 3.15
C LEU A 223 -22.94 17.78 4.31
N ASN A 224 -22.38 18.20 5.44
CA ASN A 224 -23.14 18.45 6.67
C ASN A 224 -24.02 19.72 6.61
N GLU A 225 -23.54 20.79 5.98
CA GLU A 225 -24.10 22.14 6.20
C GLU A 225 -25.02 22.65 5.08
N GLU A 226 -25.17 21.92 3.95
CA GLU A 226 -25.85 22.47 2.76
C GLU A 226 -26.89 21.54 2.08
N GLU A 227 -27.30 20.42 2.69
CA GLU A 227 -28.04 19.34 1.98
C GLU A 227 -27.43 18.98 0.61
N ASN A 228 -26.12 19.17 0.49
CA ASN A 228 -25.42 19.08 -0.77
C ASN A 228 -24.53 17.83 -0.80
N TYR A 229 -24.04 17.50 -1.98
CA TYR A 229 -23.19 16.36 -2.21
C TYR A 229 -21.83 16.82 -2.76
N LEU A 230 -20.78 16.12 -2.31
CA LEU A 230 -19.38 16.43 -2.59
C LEU A 230 -19.11 16.80 -4.05
N TRP A 231 -19.55 15.97 -4.99
CA TRP A 231 -19.19 16.19 -6.40
C TRP A 231 -19.82 17.45 -6.96
N LYS A 232 -21.13 17.63 -6.78
CA LYS A 232 -21.85 18.81 -7.26
C LYS A 232 -21.30 20.08 -6.61
N TYR A 233 -21.06 20.05 -5.30
CA TYR A 233 -20.55 21.20 -4.57
C TYR A 233 -19.18 21.66 -5.05
N VAL A 234 -18.22 20.73 -5.15
CA VAL A 234 -16.83 21.06 -5.50
C VAL A 234 -16.71 21.40 -7.00
N GLN A 235 -17.49 20.74 -7.88
CA GLN A 235 -17.51 21.05 -9.31
C GLN A 235 -18.01 22.47 -9.61
N ASN A 236 -18.91 22.99 -8.77
CA ASN A 236 -19.47 24.34 -8.91
C ASN A 236 -18.59 25.44 -8.30
N GLN A 237 -17.46 25.08 -7.65
CA GLN A 237 -16.51 26.08 -7.18
C GLN A 237 -15.82 26.79 -8.37
N PRO A 238 -15.42 28.05 -8.20
CA PRO A 238 -14.64 28.74 -9.22
C PRO A 238 -13.34 27.98 -9.51
N VAL A 239 -12.93 27.98 -10.79
CA VAL A 239 -11.60 27.50 -11.18
C VAL A 239 -10.58 28.31 -10.40
N SER A 240 -9.74 27.63 -9.63
CA SER A 240 -8.72 28.28 -8.81
C SER A 240 -7.45 28.54 -9.64
N PHE A 241 -7.07 27.58 -10.49
CA PHE A 241 -5.95 27.70 -11.44
C PHE A 241 -6.02 26.59 -12.50
N GLU A 242 -5.20 26.73 -13.53
CA GLU A 242 -4.96 25.69 -14.54
C GLU A 242 -3.56 25.13 -14.43
N ARG A 243 -3.39 23.85 -14.79
CA ARG A 243 -2.07 23.20 -14.79
C ARG A 243 -1.95 22.16 -15.90
N GLU A 244 -0.75 22.11 -16.48
CA GLU A 244 -0.31 21.00 -17.31
C GLU A 244 0.28 19.85 -16.48
N ILE A 245 -0.12 18.62 -16.80
CA ILE A 245 0.55 17.41 -16.31
C ILE A 245 1.04 16.55 -17.47
N SER A 246 2.29 16.11 -17.37
CA SER A 246 2.88 15.18 -18.32
C SER A 246 2.48 13.76 -17.94
N LEU A 247 1.72 13.11 -18.82
CA LEU A 247 1.32 11.73 -18.68
C LEU A 247 2.30 10.84 -19.41
N THR A 248 2.88 9.87 -18.70
CA THR A 248 3.66 8.80 -19.31
C THR A 248 2.76 7.84 -20.10
N ASN A 249 3.36 7.16 -21.07
CA ASN A 249 2.70 6.08 -21.78
C ASN A 249 2.45 4.89 -20.84
N ASN A 250 1.35 4.18 -21.07
CA ASN A 250 1.14 2.85 -20.51
C ASN A 250 0.50 1.96 -21.58
N HIS A 251 0.10 0.73 -21.23
CA HIS A 251 -0.51 -0.20 -22.18
C HIS A 251 -1.81 0.31 -22.85
N LYS A 252 -2.45 1.35 -22.29
CA LYS A 252 -3.75 1.88 -22.75
C LYS A 252 -3.69 3.34 -23.22
N ARG A 253 -2.71 4.12 -22.78
CA ARG A 253 -2.64 5.57 -22.97
C ARG A 253 -1.31 5.98 -23.59
N LYS A 254 -1.34 6.89 -24.57
CA LYS A 254 -0.14 7.49 -25.16
C LYS A 254 0.47 8.54 -24.22
N LYS A 255 1.79 8.73 -24.34
CA LYS A 255 2.45 9.86 -23.66
C LYS A 255 1.84 11.16 -24.20
N ARG A 256 1.36 12.04 -23.34
CA ARG A 256 0.74 13.32 -23.71
C ARG A 256 0.78 14.32 -22.56
N ILE A 257 0.60 15.59 -22.87
CA ILE A 257 0.33 16.63 -21.88
C ILE A 257 -1.19 16.74 -21.74
N ALA A 258 -1.67 16.82 -20.50
CA ALA A 258 -3.07 17.08 -20.19
C ALA A 258 -3.19 18.43 -19.48
N HIS A 259 -4.09 19.29 -19.97
CA HIS A 259 -4.41 20.58 -19.35
C HIS A 259 -5.57 20.38 -18.37
N LEU A 260 -5.38 20.76 -17.12
CA LEU A 260 -6.35 20.55 -16.06
C LEU A 260 -6.83 21.89 -15.51
N GLU A 261 -8.15 22.03 -15.36
CA GLU A 261 -8.72 22.97 -14.40
C GLU A 261 -8.66 22.37 -13.00
N VAL A 262 -8.21 23.17 -12.04
CA VAL A 262 -8.16 22.77 -10.63
C VAL A 262 -9.05 23.68 -9.81
N ARG A 263 -9.90 23.05 -8.99
CA ARG A 263 -10.75 23.68 -7.98
C ARG A 263 -10.40 23.08 -6.63
N PHE A 264 -10.39 23.88 -5.58
CA PHE A 264 -10.26 23.35 -4.22
C PHE A 264 -11.08 24.15 -3.22
N CYS A 265 -11.56 23.48 -2.18
CA CYS A 265 -12.26 24.12 -1.07
C CYS A 265 -12.23 23.23 0.18
N GLN A 266 -12.49 23.83 1.34
CA GLN A 266 -12.77 23.07 2.55
C GLN A 266 -14.18 22.50 2.48
N VAL A 267 -14.34 21.25 2.90
CA VAL A 267 -15.64 20.56 2.96
C VAL A 267 -15.80 19.87 4.30
N LYS A 268 -17.05 19.74 4.75
CA LYS A 268 -17.40 18.99 5.95
C LYS A 268 -18.26 17.79 5.57
N LEU A 269 -17.63 16.62 5.49
CA LEU A 269 -18.31 15.38 5.11
C LEU A 269 -19.15 14.86 6.27
N ARG A 270 -20.37 14.42 5.98
CA ARG A 270 -21.21 13.74 6.96
C ARG A 270 -20.63 12.37 7.31
N SER A 271 -20.50 12.08 8.60
CA SER A 271 -20.09 10.75 9.05
C SER A 271 -21.27 9.76 8.99
N PRO A 272 -21.04 8.50 8.57
CA PRO A 272 -22.03 7.44 8.72
C PRO A 272 -22.40 7.24 10.19
N GLN A 273 -23.69 7.10 10.50
CA GLN A 273 -24.22 6.91 11.87
C GLN A 273 -23.48 5.83 12.68
N ARG A 274 -23.05 4.75 12.02
CA ARG A 274 -22.32 3.64 12.63
C ARG A 274 -20.98 4.01 13.26
N LEU A 275 -20.36 5.12 12.87
CA LEU A 275 -19.08 5.58 13.44
C LEU A 275 -19.25 6.48 14.67
N LYS A 276 -20.47 6.97 14.93
CA LYS A 276 -20.77 7.90 16.03
C LYS A 276 -19.96 9.21 16.02
N GLU A 277 -19.31 9.55 14.90
CA GLU A 277 -18.61 10.83 14.70
C GLU A 277 -19.61 11.92 14.27
N THR A 278 -20.40 12.43 15.22
CA THR A 278 -21.53 13.34 14.94
C THR A 278 -21.13 14.65 14.27
N ASN A 279 -19.90 15.11 14.50
CA ASN A 279 -19.38 16.36 13.91
C ASN A 279 -18.98 16.23 12.43
N GLY A 280 -18.96 15.01 11.89
CA GLY A 280 -18.47 14.75 10.53
C GLY A 280 -16.96 14.92 10.41
N PHE A 281 -16.46 14.99 9.17
CA PHE A 281 -15.04 15.10 8.86
C PHE A 281 -14.78 16.43 8.14
N LYS A 282 -14.06 17.35 8.80
CA LYS A 282 -13.64 18.63 8.22
C LYS A 282 -12.32 18.44 7.50
N ILE A 283 -12.35 18.49 6.18
CA ILE A 283 -11.21 18.17 5.30
C ILE A 283 -11.20 19.11 4.08
N TYR A 284 -10.22 18.98 3.20
CA TYR A 284 -10.18 19.69 1.94
C TYR A 284 -10.46 18.76 0.76
N ALA A 285 -11.07 19.32 -0.28
CA ALA A 285 -11.27 18.65 -1.56
C ALA A 285 -10.47 19.37 -2.65
N VAL A 286 -9.80 18.61 -3.53
CA VAL A 286 -9.17 19.09 -4.76
C VAL A 286 -9.83 18.37 -5.92
N TYR A 287 -10.45 19.13 -6.81
CA TYR A 287 -11.03 18.64 -8.05
C TYR A 287 -10.17 19.07 -9.23
N ALA A 288 -9.53 18.10 -9.88
CA ALA A 288 -8.75 18.31 -11.09
C ALA A 288 -9.43 17.61 -12.28
N LYS A 289 -9.78 18.40 -13.29
CA LYS A 289 -10.51 17.94 -14.48
C LYS A 289 -9.78 18.37 -15.74
N GLU A 290 -9.58 17.42 -16.65
CA GLU A 290 -9.02 17.69 -17.96
C GLU A 290 -9.95 18.53 -18.83
N ILE A 291 -9.39 19.58 -19.43
CA ILE A 291 -10.02 20.43 -20.42
C ILE A 291 -9.63 19.91 -21.81
N ASN A 292 -10.57 19.89 -22.74
CA ASN A 292 -10.35 19.49 -24.14
C ASN A 292 -9.58 18.15 -24.27
N PRO A 293 -10.08 17.06 -23.65
CA PRO A 293 -9.39 15.78 -23.72
C PRO A 293 -9.30 15.30 -25.17
N LEU A 294 -8.18 14.65 -25.52
CA LEU A 294 -8.00 14.08 -26.85
C LEU A 294 -9.03 12.98 -27.11
N ASP A 295 -9.57 12.94 -28.34
CA ASP A 295 -10.55 11.92 -28.73
C ASP A 295 -10.02 10.50 -28.51
N GLY A 296 -10.82 9.67 -27.85
CA GLY A 296 -10.49 8.28 -27.52
C GLY A 296 -9.61 8.10 -26.28
N GLU A 297 -9.12 9.17 -25.64
CA GLU A 297 -8.39 9.10 -24.37
C GLU A 297 -9.35 9.29 -23.19
N GLU A 298 -9.19 8.47 -22.13
CA GLU A 298 -9.96 8.65 -20.90
C GLU A 298 -9.53 9.96 -20.21
N PRO A 299 -10.46 10.93 -20.00
CA PRO A 299 -10.10 12.22 -19.44
C PRO A 299 -9.72 12.11 -17.97
N ILE A 300 -8.77 12.95 -17.55
CA ILE A 300 -8.43 13.05 -16.14
C ILE A 300 -9.59 13.71 -15.39
N ASN A 301 -10.08 12.99 -14.38
CA ASN A 301 -11.17 13.41 -13.54
C ASN A 301 -10.91 12.90 -12.12
N TRP A 302 -10.23 13.72 -11.32
CA TRP A 302 -9.80 13.42 -9.97
C TRP A 302 -10.53 14.30 -8.98
N MET A 303 -11.23 13.67 -8.05
CA MET A 303 -11.69 14.28 -6.81
C MET A 303 -10.81 13.69 -5.70
N LEU A 304 -9.94 14.51 -5.13
CA LEU A 304 -9.03 14.11 -4.05
C LEU A 304 -9.52 14.72 -2.74
N LEU A 305 -9.50 13.94 -1.68
CA LEU A 305 -9.88 14.32 -0.33
C LEU A 305 -8.64 14.27 0.53
N THR A 306 -8.41 15.30 1.35
CA THR A 306 -7.21 15.36 2.19
C THR A 306 -7.44 16.07 3.51
N THR A 307 -6.70 15.66 4.53
CA THR A 307 -6.57 16.40 5.79
C THR A 307 -5.65 17.60 5.69
N GLU A 308 -4.85 17.69 4.63
CA GLU A 308 -3.89 18.77 4.47
C GLU A 308 -4.60 20.07 4.14
N VAL A 309 -4.14 21.14 4.79
CA VAL A 309 -4.70 22.48 4.61
C VAL A 309 -4.33 23.00 3.23
N ILE A 310 -5.33 23.56 2.53
CA ILE A 310 -5.14 24.15 1.21
C ILE A 310 -5.50 25.63 1.28
N GLU A 311 -4.48 26.46 1.42
CA GLU A 311 -4.60 27.93 1.49
C GLU A 311 -4.18 28.62 0.19
N SER A 312 -3.56 27.88 -0.75
CA SER A 312 -3.07 28.45 -2.01
C SER A 312 -3.07 27.45 -3.18
N PRO A 313 -2.99 27.93 -4.43
CA PRO A 313 -2.76 27.10 -5.60
C PRO A 313 -1.55 26.17 -5.45
N GLU A 314 -0.46 26.62 -4.84
CA GLU A 314 0.78 25.85 -4.64
C GLU A 314 0.56 24.65 -3.70
N SER A 315 -0.25 24.82 -2.64
CA SER A 315 -0.62 23.72 -1.74
C SER A 315 -1.46 22.67 -2.47
N ALA A 316 -2.46 23.09 -3.24
CA ALA A 316 -3.23 22.16 -4.09
C ALA A 316 -2.35 21.46 -5.12
N ASN A 317 -1.38 22.19 -5.68
CA ASN A 317 -0.44 21.68 -6.66
C ASN A 317 0.49 20.58 -6.09
N THR A 318 0.90 20.77 -4.84
CA THR A 318 1.69 19.81 -4.07
C THR A 318 0.90 18.52 -3.86
N LEU A 319 -0.38 18.60 -3.49
CA LEU A 319 -1.24 17.43 -3.33
C LEU A 319 -1.46 16.67 -4.64
N LEU A 320 -1.67 17.38 -5.74
CA LEU A 320 -1.75 16.74 -7.06
C LEU A 320 -0.45 16.01 -7.39
N ARG A 321 0.71 16.62 -7.13
CA ARG A 321 2.02 15.97 -7.31
C ARG A 321 2.15 14.73 -6.42
N TRP A 322 1.83 14.81 -5.14
CA TRP A 322 1.86 13.66 -4.24
C TRP A 322 0.95 12.53 -4.71
N TYR A 323 -0.26 12.84 -5.21
CA TYR A 323 -1.13 11.83 -5.78
C TYR A 323 -0.52 11.15 -7.02
N THR A 324 0.30 11.86 -7.80
CA THR A 324 1.05 11.23 -8.90
C THR A 324 2.11 10.24 -8.46
N TYR A 325 2.56 10.28 -7.21
CA TYR A 325 3.49 9.28 -6.70
C TYR A 325 2.80 7.95 -6.40
N ARG A 326 1.46 7.90 -6.37
CA ARG A 326 0.70 6.66 -6.13
C ARG A 326 1.12 5.53 -7.07
N TRP A 327 1.46 5.82 -8.33
CA TRP A 327 1.90 4.80 -9.28
C TRP A 327 3.23 4.11 -8.93
N LEU A 328 4.05 4.68 -8.03
CA LEU A 328 5.31 4.05 -7.58
C LEU A 328 5.08 2.68 -6.94
N ILE A 329 3.96 2.50 -6.23
CA ILE A 329 3.64 1.19 -5.64
C ILE A 329 3.26 0.14 -6.70
N GLU A 330 2.71 0.57 -7.85
CA GLU A 330 2.45 -0.34 -8.96
C GLU A 330 3.75 -0.80 -9.63
N GLU A 331 4.74 0.10 -9.77
CA GLU A 331 6.08 -0.27 -10.21
C GLU A 331 6.75 -1.22 -9.20
N TYR A 332 6.61 -1.00 -7.90
CA TYR A 332 7.03 -1.96 -6.88
C TYR A 332 6.36 -3.34 -7.07
N HIS A 333 5.04 -3.38 -7.24
CA HIS A 333 4.33 -4.63 -7.51
C HIS A 333 4.77 -5.31 -8.81
N LYS A 334 5.11 -4.53 -9.84
CA LYS A 334 5.63 -5.03 -11.11
C LYS A 334 7.05 -5.60 -10.96
N ILE A 335 7.92 -4.93 -10.19
CA ILE A 335 9.25 -5.45 -9.84
C ILE A 335 9.09 -6.78 -9.11
N LEU A 336 8.21 -6.85 -8.10
CA LEU A 336 7.95 -8.07 -7.35
C LEU A 336 7.48 -9.23 -8.26
N LYS A 337 6.52 -8.97 -9.16
CA LYS A 337 5.94 -9.99 -10.04
C LYS A 337 6.83 -10.38 -11.21
N SER A 338 7.34 -9.40 -11.95
CA SER A 338 8.06 -9.63 -13.22
C SER A 338 9.57 -9.70 -13.02
N GLY A 339 10.12 -8.87 -12.13
CA GLY A 339 11.55 -8.86 -11.82
C GLY A 339 11.92 -10.02 -10.89
N CYS A 340 11.25 -10.11 -9.75
CA CYS A 340 11.53 -11.14 -8.74
C CYS A 340 10.78 -12.46 -8.98
N GLN A 341 9.92 -12.50 -9.99
CA GLN A 341 9.19 -13.70 -10.42
C GLN A 341 8.45 -14.42 -9.28
N VAL A 342 7.84 -13.68 -8.35
CA VAL A 342 7.17 -14.30 -7.20
C VAL A 342 6.03 -15.25 -7.58
N GLU A 343 5.43 -15.06 -8.75
CA GLU A 343 4.36 -15.92 -9.31
C GLU A 343 4.91 -17.19 -9.99
N SER A 344 6.23 -17.28 -10.21
CA SER A 344 6.90 -18.45 -10.82
C SER A 344 7.26 -19.53 -9.80
N TYR A 345 7.36 -19.20 -8.51
CA TYR A 345 7.64 -20.18 -7.46
C TYR A 345 6.47 -21.17 -7.28
N ARG A 346 6.80 -22.41 -6.92
CA ARG A 346 5.86 -23.55 -6.82
C ARG A 346 5.83 -24.14 -5.41
N LEU A 347 5.78 -23.27 -4.40
CA LEU A 347 5.69 -23.64 -2.99
C LEU A 347 4.25 -23.88 -2.54
N GLY A 348 4.03 -24.35 -1.31
CA GLY A 348 2.70 -24.26 -0.67
C GLY A 348 2.47 -22.85 -0.13
N GLY A 349 1.22 -22.48 0.14
CA GLY A 349 0.81 -21.11 0.53
C GLY A 349 1.66 -20.52 1.64
N ASN A 350 1.70 -21.16 2.82
CA ASN A 350 2.46 -20.66 3.97
C ASN A 350 3.97 -20.46 3.67
N SER A 351 4.57 -21.35 2.87
CA SER A 351 5.98 -21.23 2.48
C SER A 351 6.20 -20.17 1.40
N LEU A 352 5.19 -19.92 0.57
CA LEU A 352 5.25 -18.92 -0.48
C LEU A 352 5.06 -17.51 0.07
N ASP A 353 4.15 -17.34 1.03
CA ASP A 353 3.99 -16.11 1.82
C ASP A 353 5.37 -15.67 2.34
N LEU A 354 6.11 -16.60 2.95
CA LEU A 354 7.43 -16.32 3.51
C LEU A 354 8.51 -16.03 2.45
N LEU A 355 8.53 -16.79 1.34
CA LEU A 355 9.56 -16.65 0.31
C LEU A 355 9.53 -15.30 -0.38
N GLN A 356 8.32 -14.76 -0.64
CA GLN A 356 8.13 -13.52 -1.38
C GLN A 356 8.90 -12.31 -0.80
N LYS A 357 9.31 -12.38 0.46
CA LYS A 357 9.93 -11.27 1.19
C LYS A 357 11.42 -11.21 1.16
N TYR A 358 12.07 -12.26 0.68
CA TYR A 358 13.47 -12.16 0.31
C TYR A 358 13.71 -11.38 -0.98
N PHE A 359 12.65 -11.04 -1.70
CA PHE A 359 12.71 -10.23 -2.92
C PHE A 359 12.45 -8.73 -2.68
N VAL A 360 12.33 -8.35 -1.41
CA VAL A 360 11.92 -7.02 -0.98
C VAL A 360 13.06 -6.44 -0.14
N LEU A 361 14.03 -5.81 -0.81
CA LEU A 361 15.03 -4.89 -0.23
C LEU A 361 15.58 -3.95 -1.32
#